data_AF-A0A553SLT4-F1
#
_entry.id   AF-A0A553SLT4-F1
#
_cell.length_a   1.000
_cell.length_b   1.000
_cell.length_c   1.000
_cell.angle_alpha   90.00
_cell.angle_beta   90.00
_cell.angle_gamma   90.00
#
_symmetry.space_group_name_H-M   'P 1'
#
loop_
_entity.id
_entity.type
_entity.pdbx_description
1 polymer ?
#
loop_
_entity_poly.entity_id
_entity_poly.type
_entity_poly.pdbx_seq_one_letter_code
_entity_poly.pdbx_strand_id
1 'polypeptide(L)'
;MKTKAKIKGVKYKPEYTHPRYKVKLETPDGKELIIEFDYSDTTGKKGYKPLGVLHDGEDMGVKLSWYSRQVEGMTVSEFLRILAFKVDRKYKVIS
;
A
#
# COMPACT_ATOMS: atom_id res chain seq x y z
N MET A 1 14.72 1.83 0.87
CA MET A 1 14.05 2.57 -0.23
C MET A 1 12.97 3.48 0.32
N LYS A 2 12.78 4.66 -0.28
CA LYS A 2 11.81 5.68 0.13
C LYS A 2 10.78 5.84 -0.99
N THR A 3 9.50 5.99 -0.62
CA THR A 3 8.41 6.32 -1.54
C THR A 3 8.45 7.82 -1.86
N LYS A 4 8.06 8.21 -3.07
CA LYS A 4 7.86 9.61 -3.46
C LYS A 4 6.62 10.19 -2.78
N ALA A 5 5.57 9.39 -2.64
CA ALA A 5 4.41 9.77 -1.83
C ALA A 5 4.76 9.95 -0.34
N LYS A 6 4.12 10.95 0.27
CA LYS A 6 4.16 11.22 1.71
C LYS A 6 3.02 10.50 2.41
N ILE A 7 3.32 9.72 3.45
CA ILE A 7 2.29 9.10 4.29
C ILE A 7 1.63 10.17 5.15
N LYS A 8 0.29 10.23 5.09
CA LYS A 8 -0.55 11.12 5.89
C LYS A 8 -1.31 10.37 6.98
N GLY A 9 -1.62 9.09 6.77
CA GLY A 9 -2.31 8.27 7.75
C GLY A 9 -2.17 6.79 7.45
N VAL A 10 -2.24 5.96 8.50
CA VAL A 10 -2.19 4.50 8.37
C VAL A 10 -3.14 3.85 9.36
N LYS A 11 -3.70 2.70 9.00
CA LYS A 11 -4.43 1.78 9.87
C LYS A 11 -3.92 0.36 9.63
N TYR A 12 -3.79 -0.40 10.71
CA TYR A 12 -3.42 -1.80 10.72
C TYR A 12 -4.58 -2.61 11.29
N LYS A 13 -4.97 -3.68 10.60
CA LYS A 13 -6.12 -4.53 10.91
C LYS A 13 -5.66 -5.99 11.06
N PRO A 14 -5.16 -6.41 12.24
CA PRO A 14 -4.64 -7.74 12.48
C PRO A 14 -5.71 -8.82 12.60
N GLU A 15 -6.99 -8.45 12.69
CA GLU A 15 -8.12 -9.37 12.88
C GLU A 15 -8.40 -10.28 11.69
N TYR A 16 -7.79 -10.02 10.53
CA TYR A 16 -7.92 -10.83 9.32
C TYR A 16 -6.85 -11.93 9.28
N THR A 17 -7.15 -13.06 8.63
CA THR A 17 -6.21 -14.18 8.41
C THR A 17 -4.86 -13.72 7.87
N HIS A 18 -4.87 -12.76 6.94
CA HIS A 18 -3.71 -11.95 6.59
C HIS A 18 -3.97 -10.51 7.03
N PRO A 19 -3.09 -9.90 7.84
CA PRO A 19 -3.31 -8.53 8.30
C PRO A 19 -3.56 -7.58 7.14
N ARG A 20 -4.60 -6.75 7.27
CA ARG A 20 -4.91 -5.72 6.29
C ARG A 20 -4.29 -4.40 6.67
N TYR A 21 -3.79 -3.71 5.65
CA TYR A 21 -3.16 -2.41 5.74
C TYR A 21 -4.04 -1.42 5.01
N LYS A 22 -4.29 -0.25 5.63
CA LYS A 22 -4.89 0.89 4.93
C LYS A 22 -4.00 2.10 5.09
N VAL A 23 -3.54 2.67 3.98
CA VAL A 23 -2.58 3.77 3.97
C VAL A 23 -3.17 4.93 3.16
N LYS A 24 -3.16 6.12 3.76
CA LYS A 24 -3.49 7.39 3.11
C LYS A 24 -2.18 8.13 2.80
N LEU A 25 -1.99 8.44 1.53
CA LEU A 25 -0.82 9.10 0.96
C LEU A 25 -1.22 10.44 0.36
N GLU A 26 -0.26 11.35 0.32
CA GLU A 26 -0.25 12.50 -0.59
C GLU A 26 0.80 12.21 -1.67
N THR A 27 0.36 12.21 -2.93
CA THR A 27 1.19 11.98 -4.10
C THR A 27 2.09 13.18 -4.39
N PRO A 28 3.12 13.06 -5.24
CA PRO A 28 4.00 14.18 -5.58
C PRO A 28 3.29 15.39 -6.21
N ASP A 29 2.18 15.17 -6.91
CA ASP A 29 1.32 16.23 -7.47
C ASP A 29 0.27 16.75 -6.47
N GLY A 30 0.35 16.36 -5.20
CA GLY A 30 -0.50 16.87 -4.11
C GLY A 30 -1.86 16.19 -3.97
N LYS A 31 -2.14 15.16 -4.77
CA LYS A 31 -3.41 14.42 -4.71
C LYS A 31 -3.45 13.40 -3.59
N GLU A 32 -4.66 13.03 -3.19
CA GLU A 32 -4.86 11.95 -2.24
C GLU A 32 -4.77 10.59 -2.92
N LEU A 33 -4.06 9.65 -2.30
CA LEU A 33 -4.05 8.25 -2.70
C LEU A 33 -4.28 7.37 -1.45
N ILE A 34 -5.40 6.64 -1.43
CA ILE A 34 -5.73 5.68 -0.38
C ILE A 34 -5.58 4.27 -0.94
N ILE A 35 -4.86 3.41 -0.21
CA ILE A 35 -4.60 2.03 -0.61
C ILE A 35 -4.97 1.11 0.54
N GLU A 36 -5.86 0.15 0.29
CA GLU A 36 -6.10 -1.01 1.15
C GLU A 36 -5.46 -2.24 0.51
N PHE A 37 -4.70 -3.02 1.28
CA PHE A 37 -3.94 -4.15 0.77
C PHE A 37 -3.63 -5.18 1.86
N ASP A 38 -3.32 -6.41 1.46
CA ASP A 38 -2.89 -7.50 2.35
C ASP A 38 -1.78 -8.34 1.71
N TYR A 39 -1.25 -9.28 2.48
CA TYR A 39 -0.33 -10.30 1.98
C TYR A 39 -1.13 -11.48 1.40
N SER A 40 -0.81 -11.87 0.17
CA SER A 40 -1.33 -13.08 -0.46
C SER A 40 -0.24 -14.14 -0.48
N ASP A 41 -0.54 -15.36 -0.04
CA ASP A 41 0.39 -16.49 0.00
C ASP A 41 0.15 -17.55 -1.09
N THR A 42 -0.77 -17.27 -2.03
CA THR A 42 -1.15 -18.18 -3.11
C THR A 42 0.06 -18.61 -3.92
N THR A 43 0.17 -19.93 -4.18
CA THR A 43 1.29 -20.55 -4.90
C THR A 43 1.63 -19.79 -6.19
N GLY A 44 2.90 -19.38 -6.31
CA GLY A 44 3.41 -18.62 -7.47
C GLY A 44 3.10 -17.11 -7.48
N LYS A 45 2.35 -16.57 -6.50
CA LYS A 45 1.95 -15.16 -6.44
C LYS A 45 2.17 -14.48 -5.09
N LYS A 46 3.03 -15.08 -4.24
CA LYS A 46 3.36 -14.60 -2.90
C LYS A 46 3.77 -13.12 -2.90
N GLY A 47 3.18 -12.34 -2.00
CA GLY A 47 3.49 -10.92 -1.84
C GLY A 47 2.27 -10.06 -1.57
N TYR A 48 2.51 -8.77 -1.35
CA TYR A 48 1.43 -7.82 -1.07
C TYR A 48 0.60 -7.52 -2.32
N LYS A 49 -0.72 -7.48 -2.17
CA LYS A 49 -1.70 -7.22 -3.24
C LYS A 49 -2.69 -6.13 -2.84
N PRO A 50 -3.04 -5.23 -3.77
CA PRO A 50 -4.07 -4.24 -3.51
C PRO A 50 -5.44 -4.90 -3.43
N LEU A 51 -6.22 -4.51 -2.44
CA LEU A 51 -7.65 -4.85 -2.28
C LEU A 51 -8.55 -3.68 -2.72
N GLY A 52 -8.08 -2.44 -2.56
CA GLY A 52 -8.81 -1.24 -2.95
C GLY A 52 -7.87 -0.03 -3.09
N VAL A 53 -8.14 0.81 -4.07
CA VAL A 53 -7.34 1.99 -4.40
C VAL A 53 -8.31 3.13 -4.70
N LEU A 54 -8.16 4.23 -3.98
CA LEU A 54 -8.90 5.47 -4.23
C LEU A 54 -7.89 6.58 -4.55
N HIS A 55 -8.09 7.30 -5.63
CA HIS A 55 -7.22 8.39 -6.05
C HIS A 55 -8.04 9.66 -6.26
N ASP A 56 -7.79 10.68 -5.44
CA ASP A 56 -8.48 11.98 -5.49
C ASP A 56 -10.01 11.88 -5.51
N GLY A 57 -10.56 10.93 -4.74
CA GLY A 57 -12.00 10.64 -4.70
C GLY A 57 -12.49 9.58 -5.69
N GLU A 58 -11.70 9.23 -6.70
CA GLU A 58 -12.04 8.24 -7.72
C GLU A 58 -11.69 6.81 -7.27
N ASP A 59 -12.66 5.88 -7.35
CA ASP A 59 -12.44 4.47 -7.08
C ASP A 59 -11.75 3.79 -8.27
N MET A 60 -10.50 3.37 -8.05
CA MET A 60 -9.66 2.72 -9.03
C MET A 60 -9.72 1.18 -8.93
N GLY A 61 -10.57 0.64 -8.05
CA GLY A 61 -10.64 -0.79 -7.73
C GLY A 61 -9.30 -1.28 -7.19
N VAL A 62 -8.71 -2.30 -7.84
CA VAL A 62 -7.39 -2.83 -7.46
C VAL A 62 -6.24 -2.26 -8.29
N LYS A 63 -6.50 -1.27 -9.16
CA LYS A 63 -5.53 -0.77 -10.14
C LYS A 63 -4.52 0.19 -9.47
N LEU A 64 -3.37 -0.35 -9.09
CA LEU A 64 -2.26 0.43 -8.50
C LEU A 64 -1.04 0.58 -9.43
N SER A 65 -0.98 -0.20 -10.53
CA SER A 65 0.22 -0.27 -11.37
C SER A 65 0.57 1.04 -12.07
N TRP A 66 -0.42 1.87 -12.39
CA TRP A 66 -0.20 3.20 -12.97
C TRP A 66 0.64 4.04 -12.00
N TYR A 67 0.27 4.07 -10.72
CA TYR A 67 0.99 4.84 -9.71
C TYR A 67 2.35 4.19 -9.37
N SER A 68 2.35 2.89 -9.03
CA SER A 68 3.59 2.25 -8.56
C SER A 68 4.67 2.24 -9.65
N ARG A 69 4.30 1.98 -10.92
CA ARG A 69 5.29 1.89 -12.01
C ARG A 69 5.64 3.26 -12.57
N GLN A 70 4.66 4.12 -12.84
CA GLN A 70 4.91 5.38 -13.54
C GLN A 70 5.37 6.47 -12.57
N VAL A 71 4.83 6.51 -11.35
CA VAL A 71 5.20 7.52 -10.36
C VAL A 71 6.33 7.02 -9.49
N GLU A 72 6.20 5.85 -8.85
CA GLU A 72 7.20 5.35 -7.90
C GLU A 72 8.38 4.62 -8.57
N GLY A 73 8.24 4.19 -9.83
CA GLY A 73 9.30 3.50 -10.57
C GLY A 73 9.57 2.07 -10.10
N MET A 74 8.59 1.41 -9.48
CA MET A 74 8.74 0.07 -8.92
C MET A 74 7.48 -0.81 -9.12
N THR A 75 7.60 -2.11 -8.86
CA THR A 75 6.46 -3.00 -8.95
C THR A 75 5.44 -2.71 -7.84
N VAL A 76 4.18 -3.11 -8.06
CA VAL A 76 3.12 -2.99 -7.05
C VAL A 76 3.53 -3.69 -5.75
N SER A 77 4.10 -4.89 -5.84
CA SER A 77 4.48 -5.67 -4.66
C SER A 77 5.62 -5.02 -3.86
N GLU A 78 6.61 -4.42 -4.53
CA GLU A 78 7.71 -3.70 -3.85
C GLU A 78 7.18 -2.45 -3.16
N PHE A 79 6.33 -1.68 -3.84
CA PHE A 79 5.73 -0.49 -3.29
C PHE A 79 4.92 -0.81 -2.02
N LEU A 80 4.04 -1.80 -2.10
CA LEU A 80 3.23 -2.25 -0.97
C LEU A 80 4.08 -2.83 0.18
N ARG A 81 5.18 -3.54 -0.12
CA ARG A 81 6.12 -4.03 0.90
C ARG A 81 6.76 -2.88 1.68
N ILE A 82 7.14 -1.80 1.01
CA ILE A 82 7.69 -0.60 1.68
C ILE A 82 6.64 0.03 2.59
N LEU A 83 5.39 0.09 2.14
CA LEU A 83 4.29 0.61 2.96
C LEU A 83 4.03 -0.28 4.17
N ALA A 84 3.92 -1.59 3.99
CA ALA A 84 3.73 -2.56 5.07
C ALA A 84 4.82 -2.40 6.14
N PHE A 85 6.09 -2.39 5.75
CA PHE A 85 7.21 -2.21 6.67
C PHE A 85 7.08 -0.94 7.52
N LYS A 86 6.63 0.18 6.94
CA LYS A 86 6.40 1.43 7.69
C LYS A 86 5.23 1.31 8.67
N VAL A 87 4.15 0.62 8.29
CA VAL A 87 3.01 0.37 9.17
C VAL A 87 3.41 -0.57 10.31
N ASP A 88 4.05 -1.69 9.99
CA ASP A 88 4.50 -2.69 10.96
C ASP A 88 5.42 -2.06 12.01
N ARG A 89 6.38 -1.22 11.58
CA ARG A 89 7.23 -0.45 12.51
C ARG A 89 6.43 0.49 13.41
N LYS A 90 5.43 1.19 12.87
CA LYS A 90 4.59 2.11 13.66
C LYS A 90 3.79 1.35 14.72
N TYR A 91 3.27 0.18 14.39
CA TYR A 91 2.48 -0.66 15.30
C TYR A 91 3.33 -1.65 16.12
N LYS A 92 4.67 -1.59 16.02
CA LYS A 92 5.62 -2.48 16.71
C LYS A 92 5.35 -3.98 16.44
N VAL A 93 4.84 -4.29 15.24
CA VAL A 93 4.66 -5.67 14.77
C VAL A 93 6.01 -6.32 14.46
N ILE A 94 6.99 -5.50 14.06
CA ILE A 94 8.38 -5.89 13.85
C ILE A 94 9.28 -5.02 14.73
N SER A 95 10.33 -5.62 15.30
CA SER A 95 11.34 -4.99 16.16
C SER A 95 12.49 -4.43 15.33
#